data_AF-A0AAU6WQ03-F1
#
_entry.id   AF-A0AAU6WQ03-F1
#
_cell.length_a   1.000
_cell.length_b   1.000
_cell.length_c   1.000
_cell.angle_alpha   90.00
_cell.angle_beta   90.00
_cell.angle_gamma   90.00
#
_symmetry.space_group_name_H-M   'P 1'
#
loop_
_entity.id
_entity.type
_entity.pdbx_description
1 polymer ?
#
loop_
_entity_poly.entity_id
_entity_poly.type
_entity_poly.pdbx_seq_one_letter_code
_entity_poly.pdbx_strand_id
1 'polypeptide(L)'
;MLGQEIYRIKSNTEFRTFVQASTFSEIVGGQASIAPVGSGISGFFVEAQMPNIIQTRTQSGEDVSGPKYQVNDYQIAASTHLANNELNSGNMIVGDKNGNIIPQKALKDVPDISVNLVKAWSMQESHAGTNGSILQVNNNGDFTPDKTAIGITKGATFSTNKEINLSIRYAIGKGFSSSPNYSKDGSGKIISRNWSWRGWNEAIKGYNGGGVKGYEKYIQTMLNQSRTPKPSNY
;
A
#
# COMPACT_ATOMS: atom_id res chain seq x y z
N MET A 1 13.88 2.45 -3.13
CA MET A 1 14.00 2.99 -1.76
C MET A 1 12.90 2.36 -0.91
N LEU A 2 13.23 1.71 0.20
CA LEU A 2 12.22 1.18 1.13
C LEU A 2 11.75 2.33 2.01
N GLY A 3 10.56 2.85 1.71
CA GLY A 3 10.03 4.08 2.30
C GLY A 3 9.90 4.02 3.82
N GLN A 4 10.67 4.85 4.51
CA GLN A 4 10.50 5.11 5.93
C GLN A 4 9.95 6.51 6.13
N GLU A 5 9.07 6.65 7.12
CA GLU A 5 8.65 7.94 7.64
C GLU A 5 9.86 8.67 8.24
N ILE A 6 10.09 9.94 7.87
CA ILE A 6 11.24 10.69 8.38
C ILE A 6 10.85 11.55 9.59
N TYR A 7 9.63 12.09 9.60
CA TYR A 7 9.20 13.04 10.63
C TYR A 7 7.67 13.10 10.75
N ARG A 8 7.17 13.33 11.97
CA ARG A 8 5.75 13.63 12.24
C ARG A 8 5.59 14.80 13.19
N ILE A 9 4.50 15.54 12.98
CA ILE A 9 3.94 16.47 13.97
C ILE A 9 2.75 15.76 14.62
N LYS A 10 2.83 15.53 15.94
CA LYS A 10 1.73 15.05 16.77
C LYS A 10 1.42 16.12 17.81
N SER A 11 0.28 16.79 17.70
CA SER A 11 -0.24 17.70 18.72
C SER A 11 -1.73 17.46 18.95
N ASN A 12 -2.32 18.15 19.93
CA ASN A 12 -3.76 18.12 20.17
C ASN A 12 -4.57 18.84 19.07
N THR A 13 -3.94 19.36 18.02
CA THR A 13 -4.59 20.16 16.96
C THR A 13 -4.11 19.82 15.56
N GLU A 14 -2.94 19.16 15.41
CA GLU A 14 -2.33 18.85 14.11
C GLU A 14 -1.76 17.43 14.10
N PHE A 15 -2.09 16.70 13.05
CA PHE A 15 -1.56 15.37 12.76
C PHE A 15 -1.03 15.40 11.33
N ARG A 16 0.29 15.44 11.18
CA ARG A 16 0.95 15.58 9.87
C ARG A 16 2.11 14.62 9.79
N THR A 17 2.29 13.98 8.64
CA THR A 17 3.44 13.12 8.36
C THR A 17 4.21 13.65 7.16
N PHE A 18 5.53 13.51 7.21
CA PHE A 18 6.42 14.01 6.18
C PHE A 18 7.32 12.90 5.67
N VAL A 19 7.44 12.81 4.35
CA VAL A 19 8.32 11.89 3.65
C VAL A 19 9.41 12.65 2.91
N GLN A 20 10.52 11.97 2.62
CA GLN A 20 11.61 12.53 1.84
C GLN A 20 11.13 12.95 0.45
N ALA A 21 11.47 14.17 0.03
CA ALA A 21 11.35 14.53 -1.37
C ALA A 21 12.35 13.71 -2.21
N SER A 22 11.93 13.25 -3.40
CA SER A 22 12.75 12.46 -4.34
C SER A 22 14.04 13.17 -4.77
N THR A 23 14.10 14.50 -4.69
CA THR A 23 15.28 15.32 -4.99
C THR A 23 16.41 15.21 -3.97
N PHE A 24 16.19 14.63 -2.78
CA PHE A 24 17.25 14.46 -1.79
C PHE A 24 18.23 13.33 -2.15
N SER A 25 17.73 12.27 -2.79
CA SER A 25 18.56 11.10 -3.13
C SER A 25 19.62 11.40 -4.20
N GLU A 26 19.46 12.49 -4.97
CA GLU A 26 20.44 12.93 -5.98
C GLU A 26 21.48 13.91 -5.41
N ILE A 27 21.21 14.57 -4.28
CA ILE A 27 22.09 15.63 -3.74
C ILE A 27 23.02 15.11 -2.65
N VAL A 28 22.62 14.10 -1.86
CA VAL A 28 23.42 13.65 -0.71
C VAL A 28 24.04 12.29 -0.97
N GLY A 29 25.14 12.30 -1.73
CA GLY A 29 26.10 11.20 -1.79
C GLY A 29 26.74 10.95 -0.42
N GLY A 30 26.06 10.20 0.45
CA GLY A 30 26.72 9.45 1.54
C GLY A 30 27.02 10.18 2.86
N GLN A 31 26.18 11.10 3.34
CA GLN A 31 26.31 11.60 4.72
C GLN A 31 25.06 11.30 5.58
N ALA A 32 25.29 10.59 6.68
CA ALA A 32 24.29 9.95 7.54
C ALA A 32 23.89 10.77 8.79
N SER A 33 23.88 12.10 8.72
CA SER A 33 23.50 12.92 9.87
C SER A 33 22.77 14.18 9.44
N ILE A 34 21.47 14.24 9.73
CA ILE A 34 20.64 15.43 9.57
C ILE A 34 20.30 15.96 10.96
N ALA A 35 20.60 17.24 11.21
CA ALA A 35 20.38 17.94 12.48
C ALA A 35 18.88 18.02 12.86
N PRO A 36 18.53 18.18 14.15
CA PRO A 36 17.14 18.34 14.57
C PRO A 36 16.56 19.65 14.02
N VAL A 37 15.33 19.59 13.53
CA VAL A 37 14.65 20.68 12.83
C VAL A 37 14.39 21.85 13.79
N GLY A 38 15.03 22.99 13.51
CA GLY A 38 14.79 24.27 14.18
C GLY A 38 15.07 25.52 13.32
N SER A 39 15.44 25.38 12.05
CA SER A 39 15.62 26.51 11.14
C SER A 39 15.57 26.09 9.68
N GLY A 40 14.59 26.62 8.93
CA GLY A 40 14.81 27.03 7.54
C GLY A 40 14.96 26.00 6.42
N ILE A 41 14.49 24.75 6.55
CA ILE A 41 14.58 23.74 5.48
C ILE A 41 13.20 23.49 4.84
N SER A 42 12.64 24.50 4.16
CA SER A 42 11.43 24.34 3.34
C SER A 42 11.83 23.87 1.93
N GLY A 43 11.52 22.62 1.58
CA GLY A 43 11.77 22.07 0.24
C GLY A 43 12.21 20.60 0.19
N PHE A 44 12.52 19.99 1.33
CA PHE A 44 13.11 18.65 1.41
C PHE A 44 12.15 17.55 1.91
N PHE A 45 10.96 17.97 2.33
CA PHE A 45 9.94 17.10 2.89
C PHE A 45 8.61 17.38 2.21
N VAL A 46 7.92 16.33 1.78
CA VAL A 46 6.56 16.41 1.25
C VAL A 46 5.61 15.90 2.32
N GLU A 47 4.57 16.67 2.60
CA GLU A 47 3.51 16.24 3.49
C GLU A 47 2.69 15.13 2.82
N ALA A 48 2.59 13.98 3.47
CA ALA A 48 1.71 12.91 3.03
C ALA A 48 0.33 13.09 3.66
N GLN A 49 -0.72 12.89 2.85
CA GLN A 49 -2.10 13.00 3.31
C GLN A 49 -2.37 11.99 4.43
N MET A 50 -2.84 12.48 5.58
CA MET A 50 -3.29 11.60 6.66
C MET A 50 -4.60 10.88 6.29
N PRO A 51 -4.79 9.63 6.72
CA PRO A 51 -6.05 8.93 6.51
C PRO A 51 -7.20 9.54 7.32
N ASN A 52 -8.41 9.38 6.81
CA ASN A 52 -9.64 9.54 7.57
C ASN A 52 -9.74 8.47 8.67
N ILE A 53 -10.55 8.77 9.68
CA ILE A 53 -10.88 7.84 10.75
C ILE A 53 -12.01 6.91 10.31
N ILE A 54 -11.71 5.62 10.31
CA ILE A 54 -12.74 4.58 10.16
C ILE A 54 -13.54 4.52 11.45
N GLN A 55 -14.86 4.67 11.33
CA GLN A 55 -15.74 4.70 12.51
C GLN A 55 -16.06 3.29 13.01
N THR A 56 -16.36 2.37 12.09
CA THR A 56 -16.83 1.03 12.42
C THR A 56 -16.22 0.01 11.47
N ARG A 57 -15.76 -1.12 12.00
CA ARG A 57 -15.35 -2.26 11.18
C ARG A 57 -16.60 -2.98 10.65
N THR A 58 -16.95 -2.75 9.39
CA THR A 58 -18.27 -3.12 8.84
C THR A 58 -18.62 -4.60 8.99
N GLN A 59 -17.63 -5.51 8.91
CA GLN A 59 -17.88 -6.95 9.07
C GLN A 59 -18.42 -7.33 10.46
N SER A 60 -17.93 -6.69 11.52
CA SER A 60 -18.27 -7.03 12.91
C SER A 60 -19.18 -6.01 13.59
N GLY A 61 -19.30 -4.80 13.06
CA GLY A 61 -20.00 -3.69 13.73
C GLY A 61 -19.21 -3.06 14.89
N GLU A 62 -17.93 -3.43 15.06
CA GLU A 62 -17.07 -2.93 16.11
C GLU A 62 -16.72 -1.44 15.91
N ASP A 63 -16.83 -0.62 16.96
CA ASP A 63 -16.32 0.75 16.95
C ASP A 63 -14.79 0.74 16.96
N VAL A 64 -14.21 1.32 15.91
CA VAL A 64 -12.75 1.38 15.68
C VAL A 64 -12.25 2.82 15.53
N SER A 65 -13.02 3.79 16.02
CA SER A 65 -12.70 5.22 15.91
C SER A 65 -11.65 5.70 16.93
N GLY A 66 -11.38 4.90 17.97
CA GLY A 66 -10.50 5.28 19.08
C GLY A 66 -8.99 5.23 18.78
N PRO A 67 -8.15 5.89 19.61
CA PRO A 67 -6.71 6.07 19.36
C PRO A 67 -5.90 4.79 19.16
N LYS A 68 -6.29 3.69 19.82
CA LYS A 68 -5.58 2.41 19.69
C LYS A 68 -5.51 1.90 18.24
N TYR A 69 -6.48 2.26 17.41
CA TYR A 69 -6.52 1.85 16.00
C TYR A 69 -5.78 2.81 15.06
N GLN A 70 -5.30 3.97 15.55
CA GLN A 70 -4.68 5.02 14.73
C GLN A 70 -3.16 5.08 14.87
N VAL A 71 -2.58 4.16 15.65
CA VAL A 71 -1.13 4.08 15.94
C VAL A 71 -0.28 4.06 14.66
N ASN A 72 -0.77 3.39 13.62
CA ASN A 72 -0.07 3.23 12.35
C ASN A 72 -0.46 4.25 11.27
N ASP A 73 -1.30 5.25 11.54
CA ASP A 73 -1.83 6.16 10.52
C ASP A 73 -0.75 6.97 9.80
N TYR A 74 0.26 7.46 10.53
CA TYR A 74 1.40 8.16 9.96
C TYR A 74 2.20 7.27 9.01
N GLN A 75 2.36 5.99 9.36
CA GLN A 75 3.06 5.03 8.53
C GLN A 75 2.22 4.61 7.32
N ILE A 76 0.90 4.50 7.47
CA ILE A 76 -0.04 4.28 6.36
C ILE A 76 0.05 5.43 5.36
N ALA A 77 -0.01 6.68 5.84
CA ALA A 77 0.12 7.87 5.02
C ALA A 77 1.46 7.93 4.27
N ALA A 78 2.57 7.80 5.00
CA ALA A 78 3.91 7.83 4.42
C ALA A 78 4.14 6.72 3.38
N SER A 79 3.78 5.47 3.72
CA SER A 79 4.00 4.33 2.83
C SER A 79 3.11 4.40 1.59
N THR A 80 1.87 4.87 1.73
CA THR A 80 0.96 5.05 0.60
C THR A 80 1.51 6.09 -0.38
N HIS A 81 1.94 7.24 0.13
CA HIS A 81 2.54 8.29 -0.69
C HIS A 81 3.78 7.79 -1.45
N LEU A 82 4.68 7.09 -0.76
CA LEU A 82 5.90 6.57 -1.37
C LEU A 82 5.62 5.46 -2.40
N ALA A 83 4.64 4.60 -2.16
CA ALA A 83 4.20 3.61 -3.13
C ALA A 83 3.64 4.26 -4.40
N ASN A 84 2.81 5.30 -4.27
CA ASN A 84 2.29 6.06 -5.43
C ASN A 84 3.43 6.76 -6.19
N ASN A 85 4.39 7.37 -5.50
CA ASN A 85 5.56 7.96 -6.16
C ASN A 85 6.37 6.92 -6.92
N GLU A 86 6.57 5.73 -6.34
CA GLU A 86 7.29 4.65 -7.02
C GLU A 86 6.55 4.16 -8.26
N LEU A 87 5.21 3.99 -8.16
CA LEU A 87 4.34 3.65 -9.29
C LEU A 87 4.48 4.69 -10.41
N ASN A 88 4.32 5.97 -10.08
CA ASN A 88 4.36 7.07 -11.03
C ASN A 88 5.75 7.31 -11.63
N SER A 89 6.82 6.92 -10.93
CA SER A 89 8.19 6.98 -11.44
C SER A 89 8.53 5.86 -12.44
N GLY A 90 7.69 4.83 -12.57
CA GLY A 90 7.95 3.67 -13.43
C GLY A 90 9.00 2.70 -12.88
N ASN A 91 9.29 2.76 -11.58
CA ASN A 91 10.27 1.88 -10.91
C ASN A 91 9.62 0.72 -10.15
N MET A 92 8.29 0.73 -9.98
CA MET A 92 7.59 -0.28 -9.19
C MET A 92 7.57 -1.63 -9.91
N ILE A 93 8.12 -2.66 -9.27
CA ILE A 93 8.02 -4.05 -9.73
C ILE A 93 6.75 -4.69 -9.18
N VAL A 94 5.94 -5.27 -10.07
CA VAL A 94 4.69 -5.99 -9.77
C VAL A 94 4.66 -7.31 -10.53
N GLY A 95 4.19 -8.38 -9.89
CA GLY A 95 3.96 -9.70 -10.50
C GLY A 95 2.48 -10.05 -10.60
N ASP A 96 2.09 -10.76 -11.68
CA ASP A 96 0.76 -11.37 -11.80
C ASP A 96 0.66 -12.67 -10.99
N LYS A 97 -0.55 -13.24 -10.87
CA LYS A 97 -0.79 -14.46 -10.07
C LYS A 97 0.15 -15.65 -10.35
N ASN A 98 0.78 -15.69 -11.52
CA ASN A 98 1.71 -16.76 -11.91
C ASN A 98 3.18 -16.34 -11.76
N GLY A 99 3.46 -15.17 -11.19
CA GLY A 99 4.80 -14.60 -11.01
C GLY A 99 5.37 -13.88 -12.23
N ASN A 100 4.56 -13.64 -13.29
CA ASN A 100 5.06 -12.88 -14.44
C ASN A 100 5.13 -11.39 -14.09
N ILE A 101 6.25 -10.74 -14.37
CA ILE A 101 6.39 -9.29 -14.16
C ILE A 101 5.46 -8.54 -15.11
N ILE A 102 4.64 -7.65 -14.55
CA ILE A 102 3.77 -6.76 -15.31
C ILE A 102 4.62 -5.63 -15.90
N PRO A 103 4.60 -5.42 -17.22
CA PRO A 103 5.42 -4.37 -17.85
C PRO A 103 5.06 -2.97 -17.34
N GLN A 104 6.06 -2.10 -17.17
CA GLN A 104 5.85 -0.71 -16.73
C GLN A 104 4.82 0.05 -17.59
N LYS A 105 4.76 -0.25 -18.90
CA LYS A 105 3.77 0.35 -19.79
C LYS A 105 2.33 0.05 -19.36
N ALA A 106 2.05 -1.17 -18.87
CA ALA A 106 0.73 -1.55 -18.38
C ALA A 106 0.42 -0.92 -17.01
N LEU A 107 1.45 -0.71 -16.18
CA LEU A 107 1.28 -0.07 -14.86
C LEU A 107 0.87 1.41 -14.96
N LYS A 108 1.06 2.07 -16.11
CA LYS A 108 0.58 3.45 -16.35
C LYS A 108 -0.94 3.60 -16.27
N ASP A 109 -1.68 2.51 -16.44
CA ASP A 109 -3.15 2.50 -16.35
C ASP A 109 -3.65 2.37 -14.91
N VAL A 110 -2.73 2.17 -13.94
CA VAL A 110 -3.06 2.04 -12.52
C VAL A 110 -3.10 3.43 -11.89
N PRO A 111 -4.25 3.89 -11.39
CA PRO A 111 -4.32 5.15 -10.66
C PRO A 111 -3.74 4.99 -9.26
N ASP A 112 -3.27 6.10 -8.69
CA ASP A 112 -2.83 6.19 -7.29
C ASP A 112 -3.82 5.53 -6.33
N ILE A 113 -3.30 4.78 -5.36
CA ILE A 113 -4.13 4.26 -4.28
C ILE A 113 -4.40 5.37 -3.26
N SER A 114 -5.65 5.50 -2.83
CA SER A 114 -6.01 6.44 -1.76
C SER A 114 -5.48 5.95 -0.41
N VAL A 115 -4.94 6.87 0.40
CA VAL A 115 -4.57 6.59 1.79
C VAL A 115 -5.76 6.09 2.62
N ASN A 116 -6.97 6.55 2.32
CA ASN A 116 -8.19 6.11 3.00
C ASN A 116 -8.55 4.66 2.63
N LEU A 117 -8.26 4.24 1.39
CA LEU A 117 -8.44 2.86 0.97
C LEU A 117 -7.45 1.96 1.73
N VAL A 118 -6.17 2.34 1.82
CA VAL A 118 -5.16 1.58 2.58
C VAL A 118 -5.54 1.50 4.07
N LYS A 119 -6.06 2.59 4.65
CA LYS A 119 -6.54 2.59 6.04
C LYS A 119 -7.71 1.63 6.24
N ALA A 120 -8.78 1.76 5.45
CA ALA A 120 -9.94 0.87 5.55
C ALA A 120 -9.57 -0.60 5.33
N TRP A 121 -8.66 -0.85 4.39
CA TRP A 121 -8.11 -2.15 4.11
C TRP A 121 -7.33 -2.74 5.29
N SER A 122 -6.39 -2.00 5.87
CA SER A 122 -5.65 -2.44 7.06
C SER A 122 -6.55 -2.70 8.26
N MET A 123 -7.64 -1.92 8.40
CA MET A 123 -8.66 -2.15 9.44
C MET A 123 -9.35 -3.50 9.27
N GLN A 124 -9.65 -3.88 8.02
CA GLN A 124 -10.27 -5.16 7.72
C GLN A 124 -9.33 -6.34 7.99
N GLU A 125 -8.05 -6.21 7.62
CA GLU A 125 -7.03 -7.26 7.74
C GLU A 125 -6.63 -7.54 9.18
N SER A 126 -6.40 -6.49 9.97
CA SER A 126 -5.67 -6.64 11.25
C SER A 126 -6.01 -5.56 12.28
N HIS A 127 -7.14 -4.87 12.11
CA HIS A 127 -7.48 -3.70 12.92
C HIS A 127 -6.39 -2.62 12.84
N ALA A 128 -5.87 -2.38 11.64
CA ALA A 128 -4.77 -1.47 11.36
C ALA A 128 -3.47 -1.81 12.13
N GLY A 129 -3.20 -3.11 12.28
CA GLY A 129 -1.99 -3.65 12.89
C GLY A 129 -2.06 -3.85 14.40
N THR A 130 -3.23 -3.69 15.03
CA THR A 130 -3.36 -4.05 16.46
C THR A 130 -3.46 -5.56 16.67
N ASN A 131 -3.92 -6.30 15.65
CA ASN A 131 -4.09 -7.75 15.68
C ASN A 131 -3.11 -8.46 14.73
N GLY A 132 -1.83 -8.06 14.78
CA GLY A 132 -0.74 -8.71 14.04
C GLY A 132 -0.19 -7.88 12.88
N SER A 133 0.30 -8.57 11.85
CA SER A 133 0.81 -8.00 10.58
C SER A 133 -0.24 -7.05 9.97
N ILE A 134 0.14 -5.83 9.56
CA ILE A 134 -0.84 -4.77 9.27
C ILE A 134 -1.75 -5.08 8.08
N LEU A 135 -1.25 -5.82 7.09
CA LEU A 135 -1.98 -6.21 5.88
C LEU A 135 -1.84 -7.70 5.56
N GLN A 136 -1.12 -8.47 6.39
CA GLN A 136 -1.05 -9.93 6.34
C GLN A 136 -0.56 -10.48 4.99
N VAL A 137 0.28 -9.71 4.26
CA VAL A 137 0.71 -10.05 2.89
C VAL A 137 1.51 -11.34 2.80
N ASN A 138 2.18 -11.74 3.88
CA ASN A 138 3.07 -12.91 3.90
C ASN A 138 2.53 -14.05 4.76
N ASN A 139 1.23 -14.32 4.65
CA ASN A 139 0.65 -15.50 5.27
C ASN A 139 1.24 -16.78 4.68
N ASN A 140 1.60 -17.74 5.54
CA ASN A 140 2.29 -18.96 5.10
C ASN A 140 1.38 -19.89 4.26
N GLY A 141 0.07 -19.83 4.51
CA GLY A 141 -0.93 -20.69 3.88
C GLY A 141 -1.36 -20.28 2.47
N ASP A 142 -1.02 -19.06 2.03
CA ASP A 142 -1.45 -18.49 0.74
C ASP A 142 -0.25 -17.97 -0.07
N PHE A 143 0.95 -18.51 0.17
CA PHE A 143 2.16 -18.05 -0.49
C PHE A 143 2.17 -18.46 -1.97
N THR A 144 2.15 -17.47 -2.86
CA THR A 144 2.01 -17.63 -4.32
C THR A 144 3.18 -17.00 -5.11
N PRO A 145 3.39 -17.37 -6.39
CA PRO A 145 4.52 -16.90 -7.18
C PRO A 145 4.63 -15.37 -7.37
N ASP A 146 3.52 -14.65 -7.44
CA ASP A 146 3.46 -13.16 -7.42
C ASP A 146 4.19 -12.58 -6.21
N LYS A 147 4.05 -13.18 -5.03
CA LYS A 147 4.74 -12.71 -3.81
C LYS A 147 6.25 -12.81 -3.98
N THR A 148 6.75 -13.90 -4.55
CA THR A 148 8.18 -14.07 -4.86
C THR A 148 8.64 -13.05 -5.91
N ALA A 149 7.84 -12.81 -6.95
CA ALA A 149 8.15 -11.87 -8.02
C ALA A 149 8.35 -10.42 -7.54
N ILE A 150 7.73 -10.04 -6.43
CA ILE A 150 7.90 -8.72 -5.80
C ILE A 150 8.89 -8.73 -4.61
N GLY A 151 9.64 -9.82 -4.43
CA GLY A 151 10.71 -9.90 -3.43
C GLY A 151 10.26 -10.31 -2.01
N ILE A 152 9.08 -10.91 -1.86
CA ILE A 152 8.66 -11.50 -0.58
C ILE A 152 9.31 -12.88 -0.44
N THR A 153 10.01 -13.09 0.68
CA THR A 153 10.47 -14.41 1.12
C THR A 153 9.44 -15.06 2.04
N LYS A 154 9.07 -16.32 1.77
CA LYS A 154 8.07 -17.05 2.58
C LYS A 154 8.51 -17.13 4.04
N GLY A 155 7.60 -16.82 4.96
CA GLY A 155 7.85 -16.84 6.40
C GLY A 155 8.67 -15.66 6.94
N ALA A 156 9.13 -14.74 6.09
CA ALA A 156 9.81 -13.53 6.54
C ALA A 156 8.85 -12.57 7.26
N THR A 157 9.31 -11.99 8.37
CA THR A 157 8.64 -10.88 9.04
C THR A 157 9.07 -9.55 8.42
N PHE A 158 8.12 -8.63 8.26
CA PHE A 158 8.40 -7.29 7.74
C PHE A 158 8.05 -6.23 8.79
N SER A 159 8.77 -5.11 8.74
CA SER A 159 8.33 -3.89 9.41
C SER A 159 7.05 -3.38 8.73
N THR A 160 6.20 -2.66 9.49
CA THR A 160 4.91 -2.12 9.02
C THR A 160 5.04 -1.35 7.70
N ASN A 161 6.07 -0.51 7.56
CA ASN A 161 6.31 0.24 6.34
C ASN A 161 6.61 -0.65 5.14
N LYS A 162 7.47 -1.67 5.31
CA LYS A 162 7.83 -2.61 4.24
C LYS A 162 6.62 -3.46 3.86
N GLU A 163 5.85 -3.88 4.85
CA GLU A 163 4.61 -4.64 4.64
C GLU A 163 3.60 -3.85 3.80
N ILE A 164 3.31 -2.58 4.15
CA ILE A 164 2.37 -1.75 3.37
C ILE A 164 2.80 -1.62 1.91
N ASN A 165 4.08 -1.33 1.67
CA ASN A 165 4.61 -1.21 0.32
C ASN A 165 4.49 -2.52 -0.49
N LEU A 166 4.82 -3.66 0.13
CA LEU A 166 4.69 -4.98 -0.51
C LEU A 166 3.24 -5.36 -0.75
N SER A 167 2.34 -5.06 0.19
CA SER A 167 0.90 -5.28 0.05
C SER A 167 0.32 -4.52 -1.13
N ILE A 168 0.67 -3.23 -1.30
CA ILE A 168 0.20 -2.42 -2.43
C ILE A 168 0.65 -3.05 -3.76
N ARG A 169 1.93 -3.43 -3.88
CA ARG A 169 2.45 -4.13 -5.07
C ARG A 169 1.71 -5.42 -5.36
N TYR A 170 1.53 -6.26 -4.34
CA TYR A 170 0.82 -7.52 -4.46
C TYR A 170 -0.63 -7.28 -4.92
N ALA A 171 -1.34 -6.32 -4.31
CA ALA A 171 -2.70 -5.95 -4.68
C ALA A 171 -2.81 -5.47 -6.13
N ILE A 172 -1.88 -4.62 -6.60
CA ILE A 172 -1.84 -4.22 -8.03
C ILE A 172 -1.76 -5.46 -8.92
N GLY A 173 -0.89 -6.42 -8.59
CA GLY A 173 -0.80 -7.69 -9.30
C GLY A 173 -2.13 -8.44 -9.41
N LYS A 174 -2.93 -8.45 -8.33
CA LYS A 174 -4.27 -9.09 -8.31
C LYS A 174 -5.31 -8.33 -9.14
N GLY A 175 -5.13 -7.02 -9.31
CA GLY A 175 -6.05 -6.18 -10.07
C GLY A 175 -5.89 -6.30 -11.59
N PHE A 176 -4.81 -6.90 -12.09
CA PHE A 176 -4.65 -7.18 -13.52
C PHE A 176 -5.32 -8.48 -13.96
N SER A 177 -5.88 -8.47 -15.17
CA SER A 177 -6.04 -9.68 -15.97
C SER A 177 -4.89 -9.80 -16.96
N SER A 178 -4.49 -11.04 -17.27
CA SER A 178 -3.47 -11.35 -18.28
C SER A 178 -4.01 -12.37 -19.28
N SER A 179 -3.86 -12.08 -20.57
CA SER A 179 -4.25 -12.98 -21.67
C SER A 179 -3.02 -13.27 -22.54
N PRO A 180 -2.56 -14.53 -22.62
CA PRO A 180 -1.40 -14.88 -23.44
C PRO A 180 -1.72 -14.80 -24.93
N ASN A 181 -0.80 -14.25 -25.70
CA ASN A 181 -0.76 -14.35 -27.14
C ASN A 181 0.25 -15.45 -27.51
N TYR A 182 -0.18 -16.41 -28.32
CA TYR A 182 0.64 -17.56 -28.73
C TYR A 182 1.26 -17.36 -30.11
N SER A 183 2.40 -18.03 -30.36
CA SER A 183 3.02 -18.10 -31.67
C SER A 183 2.11 -18.75 -32.70
N LYS A 184 2.20 -18.30 -33.95
CA LYS A 184 1.40 -18.85 -35.08
C LYS A 184 2.01 -20.11 -35.69
N ASP A 185 3.20 -20.52 -35.25
CA ASP A 185 3.95 -21.68 -35.76
C ASP A 185 3.48 -23.02 -35.18
N GLY A 186 2.43 -23.03 -34.34
CA GLY A 186 1.89 -24.24 -33.72
C GLY A 186 2.70 -24.75 -32.52
N SER A 187 3.79 -24.10 -32.11
CA SER A 187 4.61 -24.53 -30.96
C SER A 187 3.97 -24.30 -29.60
N GLY A 188 2.85 -23.57 -29.53
CA GLY A 188 2.19 -23.21 -28.27
C GLY A 188 3.00 -22.22 -27.41
N LYS A 189 4.05 -21.60 -27.98
CA LYS A 189 4.91 -20.65 -27.27
C LYS A 189 4.18 -19.33 -27.03
N ILE A 190 4.18 -18.83 -25.80
CA ILE A 190 3.68 -17.48 -25.48
C ILE A 190 4.69 -16.46 -26.00
N ILE A 191 4.24 -15.55 -26.87
CA ILE A 191 5.07 -14.49 -27.45
C ILE A 191 4.85 -13.13 -26.78
N SER A 192 3.67 -12.90 -26.22
CA SER A 192 3.38 -11.71 -25.42
C SER A 192 2.16 -11.95 -24.53
N ARG A 193 1.85 -11.00 -23.65
CA ARG A 193 0.62 -11.00 -22.85
C ARG A 193 -0.07 -9.66 -23.00
N ASN A 194 -1.39 -9.68 -23.18
CA ASN A 194 -2.23 -8.49 -23.04
C ASN A 194 -2.53 -8.30 -21.55
N TRP A 195 -2.38 -7.07 -21.08
CA TRP A 195 -2.58 -6.69 -19.68
C TRP A 195 -3.72 -5.70 -19.60
N SER A 196 -4.67 -5.90 -18.69
CA SER A 196 -5.76 -4.98 -18.46
C SER A 196 -5.98 -4.76 -16.97
N TRP A 197 -5.91 -3.51 -16.54
CA TRP A 197 -6.20 -3.10 -15.18
C TRP A 197 -7.72 -3.13 -14.93
N ARG A 198 -8.14 -3.81 -13.87
CA ARG A 198 -9.58 -4.00 -13.54
C ARG A 198 -10.06 -3.12 -12.39
N GLY A 199 -9.22 -2.21 -11.89
CA GLY A 199 -9.56 -1.28 -10.81
C GLY A 199 -9.22 -1.82 -9.41
N TRP A 200 -9.15 -0.88 -8.46
CA TRP A 200 -8.82 -1.17 -7.06
C TRP A 200 -9.81 -2.13 -6.39
N ASN A 201 -11.10 -2.09 -6.75
CA ASN A 201 -12.09 -3.01 -6.18
C ASN A 201 -11.76 -4.48 -6.52
N GLU A 202 -11.35 -4.76 -7.76
CA GLU A 202 -10.94 -6.11 -8.16
C GLU A 202 -9.58 -6.49 -7.57
N ALA A 203 -8.66 -5.54 -7.42
CA ALA A 203 -7.38 -5.74 -6.74
C ALA A 203 -7.57 -6.18 -5.27
N ILE A 204 -8.38 -5.45 -4.51
CA ILE A 204 -8.65 -5.72 -3.08
C ILE A 204 -9.43 -7.03 -2.91
N LYS A 205 -10.43 -7.29 -3.75
CA LYS A 205 -11.13 -8.58 -3.79
C LYS A 205 -10.17 -9.74 -4.08
N GLY A 206 -9.26 -9.56 -5.03
CA GLY A 206 -8.25 -10.55 -5.39
C GLY A 206 -7.20 -10.77 -4.30
N TYR A 207 -6.87 -9.74 -3.51
CA TYR A 207 -5.97 -9.84 -2.37
C TYR A 207 -6.52 -10.77 -1.28
N ASN A 208 -7.81 -10.65 -0.96
CA ASN A 208 -8.51 -11.53 -0.01
C ASN A 208 -8.53 -13.01 -0.43
N GLY A 209 -8.31 -13.33 -1.71
CA GLY A 209 -8.16 -14.71 -2.18
C GLY A 209 -9.39 -15.61 -1.97
N GLY A 210 -10.54 -15.05 -1.60
CA GLY A 210 -11.77 -15.79 -1.29
C GLY A 210 -12.00 -16.10 0.20
N GLY A 211 -11.15 -15.62 1.11
CA GLY A 211 -11.27 -15.89 2.54
C GLY A 211 -12.55 -15.32 3.18
N VAL A 212 -12.87 -14.05 2.91
CA VAL A 212 -14.07 -13.38 3.39
C VAL A 212 -15.02 -13.08 2.23
N LYS A 213 -16.28 -13.52 2.34
CA LYS A 213 -17.33 -13.21 1.36
C LYS A 213 -17.73 -11.73 1.46
N GLY A 214 -17.70 -11.02 0.33
CA GLY A 214 -18.06 -9.59 0.25
C GLY A 214 -17.01 -8.66 0.87
N TYR A 215 -15.77 -9.12 0.98
CA TYR A 215 -14.64 -8.41 1.57
C TYR A 215 -14.47 -6.96 1.07
N GLU A 216 -14.51 -6.78 -0.25
CA GLU A 216 -14.36 -5.48 -0.89
C GLU A 216 -15.50 -4.51 -0.52
N LYS A 217 -16.71 -5.03 -0.25
CA LYS A 217 -17.87 -4.21 0.15
C LYS A 217 -17.72 -3.69 1.57
N TYR A 218 -17.14 -4.48 2.48
CA TYR A 218 -16.85 -4.01 3.84
C TYR A 218 -15.86 -2.85 3.80
N ILE A 219 -14.79 -2.98 3.02
CA ILE A 219 -13.79 -1.92 2.84
C ILE A 219 -14.40 -0.68 2.19
N GLN A 220 -15.21 -0.84 1.14
CA GLN A 220 -15.87 0.29 0.50
C GLN A 220 -16.84 1.01 1.44
N THR A 221 -17.55 0.27 2.29
CA THR A 221 -18.45 0.86 3.29
C THR A 221 -17.66 1.65 4.32
N MET A 222 -16.57 1.09 4.84
CA MET A 222 -15.65 1.80 5.75
C MET A 222 -15.08 3.07 5.12
N LEU A 223 -14.68 3.02 3.85
CA LEU A 223 -14.19 4.17 3.10
C LEU A 223 -15.25 5.27 2.99
N ASN A 224 -16.46 4.92 2.57
CA ASN A 224 -17.57 5.85 2.37
C ASN A 224 -18.07 6.48 3.68
N GLN A 225 -17.96 5.75 4.80
CA GLN A 225 -18.40 6.20 6.12
C GLN A 225 -17.27 6.81 6.96
N SER A 226 -16.05 6.84 6.44
CA SER A 226 -14.90 7.43 7.12
C SER A 226 -15.11 8.93 7.35
N ARG A 227 -14.48 9.47 8.40
CA ARG A 227 -14.60 10.88 8.77
C ARG A 227 -13.24 11.54 8.88
N THR A 228 -13.20 12.84 8.60
CA THR A 228 -12.00 13.64 8.87
C THR A 228 -11.57 13.49 10.33
N PRO A 229 -10.27 13.31 10.62
CA PRO A 229 -9.80 13.12 11.98
C PRO A 229 -10.06 14.31 12.90
N LYS A 230 -10.22 14.03 14.19
CA LYS A 230 -10.29 15.00 15.28
C LYS A 230 -9.24 14.65 16.35
N PRO A 231 -8.86 15.61 17.21
CA PRO A 231 -7.87 15.37 18.26
C PRO A 231 -8.14 14.16 19.16
N SER A 232 -9.41 13.92 19.50
CA SER A 232 -9.80 12.77 20.32
C SER A 232 -9.56 11.40 19.68
N ASN A 233 -9.21 11.37 18.39
CA ASN A 233 -8.90 10.13 17.68
C ASN A 233 -7.44 9.68 17.82
N TYR A 234 -6.54 10.47 18.43
CA TYR A 234 -5.08 10.21 18.47
C TYR A 234 -4.43 10.34 19.85
#